data_AF-W9X740-F1
#
_entry.id   AF-W9X740-F1
#
_cell.length_a   1.000
_cell.length_b   1.000
_cell.length_c   1.000
_cell.angle_alpha   90.00
_cell.angle_beta   90.00
_cell.angle_gamma   90.00
#
_symmetry.space_group_name_H-M   'P 1'
#
loop_
_entity.id
_entity.type
_entity.pdbx_description
1 polymer ?
#
loop_
_entity_poly.entity_id
_entity_poly.type
_entity_poly.pdbx_seq_one_letter_code
_entity_poly.pdbx_strand_id
1 'polypeptide(L)' 'MRRYKIGDSFMHLPLAEAQELLSTQTTEIEGEVSVLEEELETIREQIRGLKAHLYARFGKGINLEA' A
#
# COMPACT_ATOMS: atom_id res chain seq x y z
N MET A 1 27.74 23.78 8.41
CA MET A 1 26.33 23.39 8.58
C MET A 1 25.72 23.09 7.20
N ARG A 2 25.26 21.86 6.94
CA ARG A 2 24.46 21.54 5.75
C ARG A 2 22.98 21.82 6.03
N ARG A 3 22.23 22.24 5.02
CA ARG A 3 20.78 22.52 5.10
C ARG A 3 20.03 21.28 4.62
N TYR A 4 19.03 20.83 5.38
CA TYR A 4 18.20 19.68 5.04
C TYR A 4 16.83 20.15 4.55
N LYS A 5 16.30 19.55 3.47
CA LYS A 5 15.01 19.91 2.88
C LYS A 5 13.90 19.05 3.48
N ILE A 6 12.89 19.69 4.07
CA ILE A 6 11.66 19.04 4.56
C ILE A 6 10.49 19.82 3.94
N GLY A 7 9.70 19.16 3.09
CA GLY A 7 8.70 19.86 2.26
C GLY A 7 9.35 20.95 1.40
N ASP A 8 8.92 22.20 1.53
CA ASP A 8 9.48 23.36 0.82
C ASP A 8 10.41 24.25 1.68
N SER A 9 10.79 23.80 2.88
CA SER A 9 11.64 24.55 3.81
C SER A 9 13.00 23.89 4.05
N PHE A 10 14.01 24.71 4.38
CA PHE A 10 15.36 24.26 4.71
C PHE A 10 15.69 24.53 6.17
N MET A 11 16.06 23.47 6.90
CA MET A 11 16.40 23.56 8.32
C MET A 11 17.87 23.17 8.57
N HIS A 12 18.45 23.69 9.65
CA HIS A 12 19.73 23.21 10.16
C HIS A 12 19.49 21.95 10.99
N LEU A 13 19.57 20.80 10.33
CA LEU A 13 19.44 19.49 10.97
C LEU A 13 20.80 18.78 10.96
N PRO A 14 21.26 18.21 12.10
CA PRO A 14 22.40 17.31 12.13
C PRO A 14 22.20 16.13 11.16
N LEU A 15 23.29 15.70 10.50
CA LEU A 15 23.21 14.62 9.50
C LEU A 15 22.63 13.32 10.10
N ALA A 16 23.01 12.98 11.33
CA ALA A 16 22.54 11.76 12.00
C ALA A 16 21.02 11.78 12.23
N GLU A 17 20.49 12.90 12.74
CA GLU A 17 19.06 13.08 12.97
C GLU A 17 18.28 13.03 11.65
N ALA A 18 18.84 13.61 10.58
CA ALA A 18 18.24 13.55 9.27
C ALA A 18 18.19 12.13 8.68
N GLN A 19 19.24 11.34 8.90
CA GLN A 19 19.30 9.94 8.48
C GLN A 19 18.31 9.07 9.28
N GLU A 20 18.17 9.33 10.57
CA GLU A 20 17.20 8.64 11.43
C GLU A 20 15.77 8.92 10.96
N LEU A 21 15.41 10.19 10.71
CA LEU A 21 14.10 10.56 10.19
C LEU A 21 13.79 9.88 8.85
N LEU A 22 14.75 9.84 7.92
CA LEU A 22 14.57 9.13 6.66
C LEU A 22 14.37 7.63 6.85
N SER A 23 15.13 7.01 7.74
CA SER A 23 15.01 5.57 8.03
C SER A 23 13.63 5.24 8.60
N THR A 24 13.16 6.05 9.55
CA THR A 24 11.83 5.88 10.17
C THR A 24 10.73 6.04 9.13
N GLN A 25 10.75 7.12 8.35
CA GLN A 25 9.75 7.37 7.31
C GLN A 25 9.73 6.26 6.24
N THR A 26 10.90 5.77 5.84
CA THR A 26 10.99 4.65 4.89
C THR A 26 10.35 3.40 5.45
N THR A 27 10.64 3.08 6.72
CA THR A 27 10.07 1.90 7.41
C THR A 27 8.55 2.01 7.57
N GLU A 28 8.05 3.20 7.89
CA GLU A 28 6.61 3.48 7.98
C GLU A 28 5.91 3.25 6.63
N ILE A 29 6.47 3.80 5.55
CA ILE A 29 5.94 3.63 4.20
C ILE A 29 5.96 2.15 3.76
N GLU A 30 7.03 1.42 4.04
CA GLU A 30 7.11 -0.02 3.75
C GLU A 30 6.04 -0.82 4.51
N GLY A 31 5.75 -0.42 5.75
CA GLY A 31 4.66 -0.98 6.55
C GLY A 31 3.28 -0.70 5.94
N GLU A 32 3.01 0.55 5.54
CA GLU A 32 1.76 0.93 4.88
C GLU A 32 1.55 0.17 3.56
N VAL A 33 2.61 0.02 2.75
CA VAL A 33 2.56 -0.77 1.51
C VAL A 33 2.19 -2.23 1.81
N SER A 34 2.82 -2.83 2.82
CA SER A 34 2.55 -4.23 3.19
C SER A 34 1.10 -4.45 3.61
N VAL A 35 0.52 -3.52 4.38
CA VAL A 35 -0.89 -3.56 4.80
C VAL A 35 -1.81 -3.46 3.58
N LEU A 36 -1.54 -2.53 2.66
CA LEU A 36 -2.34 -2.36 1.44
C LEU A 36 -2.29 -3.59 0.53
N GLU A 37 -1.15 -4.28 0.46
CA GLU A 37 -1.01 -5.54 -0.29
C GLU A 37 -1.86 -6.67 0.32
N GLU A 38 -1.91 -6.78 1.66
CA GLU A 38 -2.75 -7.76 2.36
C GLU A 38 -4.25 -7.48 2.15
N GLU A 39 -4.66 -6.22 2.24
CA GLU A 39 -6.05 -5.80 1.94
C GLU A 39 -6.42 -6.13 0.49
N LEU A 40 -5.52 -5.86 -0.45
CA LEU A 40 -5.72 -6.15 -1.87
C LEU A 40 -5.91 -7.65 -2.12
N GLU A 41 -5.11 -8.52 -1.49
CA GLU A 41 -5.27 -9.96 -1.64
C GLU A 41 -6.57 -10.47 -1.01
N THR A 42 -6.96 -9.91 0.14
CA THR A 42 -8.26 -10.21 0.77
C THR A 42 -9.42 -9.87 -0.16
N ILE A 43 -9.40 -8.68 -0.78
CA ILE A 43 -10.42 -8.26 -1.75
C ILE A 43 -10.44 -9.20 -2.97
N ARG A 44 -9.28 -9.58 -3.48
CA ARG A 44 -9.18 -10.54 -4.60
C ARG A 44 -9.79 -11.88 -4.24
N GLU A 45 -9.53 -12.40 -3.05
CA GLU A 45 -10.12 -13.64 -2.58
C GLU A 45 -11.65 -13.53 -2.47
N GLN A 46 -12.17 -12.44 -1.91
CA GLN A 46 -13.61 -12.19 -1.84
C GLN A 46 -14.25 -12.14 -3.24
N ILE A 47 -13.60 -11.47 -4.21
CA ILE A 47 -14.07 -11.43 -5.61
C ILE A 47 -14.08 -12.84 -6.22
N ARG A 48 -13.02 -13.64 -6.01
CA ARG A 48 -12.95 -15.03 -6.48
C ARG A 48 -14.12 -15.85 -5.91
N GLY A 49 -14.38 -15.73 -4.61
CA GLY A 49 -15.49 -16.39 -3.94
C GLY A 49 -16.86 -15.97 -4.49
N LEU A 50 -17.09 -14.66 -4.64
CA LEU A 50 -18.33 -14.12 -5.20
C LEU A 50 -18.57 -14.59 -6.63
N LYS A 51 -17.53 -14.57 -7.49
CA LYS A 51 -17.61 -15.11 -8.86
C LYS A 51 -18.01 -16.58 -8.84
N ALA A 52 -17.38 -17.39 -7.99
CA ALA A 52 -17.71 -18.81 -7.87
C ALA A 52 -19.17 -19.03 -7.45
N HIS A 53 -19.67 -18.28 -6.46
CA HIS A 53 -21.07 -18.33 -6.03
C HIS A 53 -22.05 -17.95 -7.14
N LEU A 54 -21.75 -16.88 -7.91
CA LEU A 54 -22.59 -16.43 -9.01
C LEU A 54 -22.61 -17.47 -10.15
N TYR A 55 -21.47 -18.02 -10.53
CA TYR A 55 -21.42 -19.09 -11.54
C TYR A 55 -22.12 -20.36 -11.07
N ALA A 56 -22.03 -20.74 -9.79
CA ALA A 56 -22.77 -21.88 -9.25
C ALA A 56 -24.30 -21.66 -9.32
N ARG A 57 -24.77 -20.42 -9.15
CA ARG A 57 -26.20 -20.08 -9.17
C ARG A 57 -26.76 -19.87 -10.58
N PHE A 58 -26.03 -19.20 -11.46
CA PHE A 58 -26.51 -18.75 -12.77
C PHE A 58 -25.89 -19.48 -13.95
N GLY A 59 -24.86 -20.31 -13.71
CA GLY A 59 -24.18 -21.09 -14.73
C GLY A 59 -23.59 -20.23 -15.85
N LYS A 60 -23.71 -20.70 -17.09
CA LYS A 60 -23.23 -20.00 -18.30
C LYS A 60 -24.15 -18.87 -18.78
N GLY A 61 -25.20 -18.55 -18.03
CA GLY A 61 -26.15 -17.47 -18.37
C GLY A 61 -25.62 -16.07 -18.07
N ILE A 62 -24.44 -15.95 -17.46
CA ILE A 62 -23.75 -14.70 -17.13
C ILE A 62 -22.29 -14.76 -17.56
N ASN A 63 -21.68 -13.61 -17.85
CA ASN A 63 -20.24 -13.47 -18.07
C ASN A 63 -19.67 -12.46 -17.05
N LEU A 64 -18.76 -12.91 -16.20
CA LEU A 64 -18.12 -12.12 -15.14
C LEU A 64 -16.64 -11.84 -15.41
N GLU A 65 -16.13 -12.19 -16.59
CA GLU A 65 -14.76 -11.91 -17.02
C GLU A 65 -14.72 -10.57 -17.79
N ALA A 66 -14.15 -9.55 -17.16
CA ALA A 66 -13.88 -8.21 -17.69
C ALA A 66 -12.54 -7.71 -17.12
#